data_AF-A0A8S3PSU5-F1
#
_entry.id   AF-A0A8S3PSU5-F1
#
_cell.length_a   1.000
_cell.length_b   1.000
_cell.length_c   1.000
_cell.angle_alpha   90.00
_cell.angle_beta   90.00
_cell.angle_gamma   90.00
#
_symmetry.space_group_name_H-M   'P 1'
#
loop_
_entity.id
_entity.type
_entity.pdbx_description
1 polymer ?
#
loop_
_entity_poly.entity_id
_entity_poly.type
_entity_poly.pdbx_seq_one_letter_code
_entity_poly.pdbx_strand_id
1 'polypeptide(L)'
;MKKKLYQINHLYLPKDDIDVSVLDITLACAIVRECCDLDESQVKWLNSLRDVRNRVSEDQFQIQWDILETAVIGLAGNVGEFFKKEQKKQIRSIQEEFSTDYLKDILQETDTYRMTRSLKQTLLELIDAENVVLPAIHEADKVSALNTASESVGIIRGQFTNSSCWRVGQNFIMTVWHGIEQQIRGHDNKMNEHKLKDMTVEFCNKKRFNIKPSIVYQSKELDTVVLQIDAASRNLPPPFTKFAIVDPEKDDGALVHLIAYSEKKQIHFDVELWNPSLTRIQSLKEFCASKYKIIENYDNDYDELLHKNRLVVKCQFEHGASGCPGLMLTHNNNEPHVVLMFARGFPNFYYRRSFARERRKFPRSKLFQQGISLCSIYNDIKTRNPQLCEQIFEYEIVCLFKTLKMKIHATEPDVDDISSGFIPANIETIQKILCKLHKEHMSFFCCSHESIICVECVCSNHIKCPDILTVTRAAKYGLSSLIDSTEQKLNGLNKNVDFLMQKQITILKKIDKQWCCTMRGIVENRTSHFDIETETEKDLKGKRSHCFNHVKNITRELNEIKQKIDFTSQDLQNKKSIEKHDQAFCHLHDIKLELESIETRLNHIQCQVFQFNWISEFKKNREYV
;
A
#
# COMPACT_ATOMS: atom_id res chain seq x y z
N MET A 1 -3.40 22.12 31.27
CA MET A 1 -2.49 22.66 30.23
C MET A 1 -2.92 24.03 29.71
N LYS A 2 -4.10 24.20 29.07
CA LYS A 2 -4.62 25.52 28.63
C LYS A 2 -4.55 26.61 29.71
N LYS A 3 -4.90 26.29 30.96
CA LYS A 3 -4.81 27.22 32.12
C LYS A 3 -3.37 27.62 32.49
N LYS A 4 -2.39 26.74 32.29
CA LYS A 4 -0.96 27.01 32.55
C LYS A 4 -0.31 27.79 31.39
N LEU A 5 -0.67 27.46 30.14
CA LEU A 5 -0.28 28.24 28.95
C LEU A 5 -0.84 29.67 29.00
N TYR A 6 -2.07 29.84 29.47
CA TYR A 6 -2.69 31.15 29.70
C TYR A 6 -1.97 31.96 30.80
N GLN A 7 -1.44 31.30 31.83
CA GLN A 7 -0.65 31.93 32.89
C GLN A 7 0.75 32.36 32.41
N ILE A 8 1.40 31.55 31.55
CA ILE A 8 2.70 31.90 30.93
C ILE A 8 2.56 33.14 30.02
N ASN A 9 1.47 33.23 29.25
CA ASN A 9 1.21 34.39 28.38
C ASN A 9 0.99 35.70 29.15
N HIS A 10 0.48 35.63 30.39
CA HIS A 10 0.19 36.83 31.19
C HIS A 10 1.31 37.24 32.15
N LEU A 11 2.21 36.33 32.52
CA LEU A 11 3.29 36.59 33.48
C LEU A 11 4.58 37.14 32.84
N TYR A 12 4.75 37.02 31.52
CA TYR A 12 6.07 37.22 30.87
C TYR A 12 6.12 38.24 29.73
N LEU A 13 5.05 39.02 29.48
CA LEU A 13 5.06 40.09 28.46
C LEU A 13 5.04 41.48 29.11
N PRO A 14 6.15 42.25 29.07
CA PRO A 14 6.10 43.70 29.16
C PRO A 14 5.51 44.28 27.87
N LYS A 15 4.87 45.45 27.97
CA LYS A 15 4.09 46.06 26.89
C LYS A 15 4.89 46.84 25.84
N ASP A 16 6.21 46.94 25.95
CA ASP A 16 7.02 47.79 25.07
C ASP A 16 8.20 47.04 24.44
N ASP A 17 8.55 47.50 23.23
CA ASP A 17 9.45 46.94 22.20
C ASP A 17 10.58 46.02 22.69
N ILE A 18 10.43 44.72 22.42
CA ILE A 18 11.52 43.72 22.48
C ILE A 18 11.64 43.04 21.11
N ASP A 19 12.88 42.92 20.65
CA ASP A 19 13.29 42.20 19.45
C ASP A 19 12.80 40.73 19.48
N VAL A 20 12.01 40.36 18.47
CA VAL A 20 11.30 39.08 18.31
C VAL A 20 12.24 37.87 18.45
N SER A 21 13.52 38.03 18.09
CA SER A 21 14.55 36.99 18.21
C SER A 21 14.92 36.60 19.65
N VAL A 22 14.68 37.48 20.63
CA VAL A 22 14.93 37.20 22.07
C VAL A 22 13.74 36.44 22.70
N LEU A 23 12.54 36.63 22.13
CA LEU A 23 11.30 36.00 22.57
C LEU A 23 11.33 34.48 22.34
N ASP A 24 11.88 34.03 21.20
CA ASP A 24 11.88 32.63 20.81
C ASP A 24 12.75 31.74 21.71
N ILE A 25 13.93 32.23 22.13
CA ILE A 25 14.86 31.46 22.98
C ILE A 25 14.33 31.37 24.40
N THR A 26 13.81 32.49 24.92
CA THR A 26 13.27 32.56 26.28
C THR A 26 12.03 31.68 26.41
N LEU A 27 11.16 31.70 25.40
CA LEU A 27 9.97 30.86 25.34
C LEU A 27 10.31 29.37 25.15
N ALA A 28 11.26 29.03 24.27
CA ALA A 28 11.72 27.66 24.08
C ALA A 28 12.35 27.07 25.36
N CYS A 29 13.23 27.82 26.03
CA CYS A 29 13.83 27.39 27.31
C CYS A 29 12.79 27.25 28.42
N ALA A 30 11.79 28.12 28.48
CA ALA A 30 10.67 28.02 29.44
C ALA A 30 9.80 26.79 29.18
N ILE A 31 9.49 26.48 27.91
CA ILE A 31 8.72 25.29 27.52
C ILE A 31 9.50 24.02 27.86
N VAL A 32 10.80 23.97 27.53
CA VAL A 32 11.66 22.80 27.82
C VAL A 32 11.78 22.56 29.33
N ARG A 33 11.91 23.63 30.13
CA ARG A 33 11.99 23.54 31.60
C ARG A 33 10.68 23.09 32.26
N GLU A 34 9.52 23.51 31.74
CA GLU A 34 8.22 23.17 32.33
C GLU A 34 7.63 21.86 31.81
N CYS A 35 8.15 21.32 30.69
CA CYS A 35 7.63 20.10 30.04
C CYS A 35 8.56 18.90 30.13
N CYS A 36 9.79 19.05 30.65
CA CYS A 36 10.74 17.96 30.83
C CYS A 36 11.21 17.87 32.28
N ASP A 37 11.28 16.66 32.86
CA ASP A 37 11.90 16.41 34.17
C ASP A 37 13.43 16.50 34.03
N LEU A 38 13.94 17.73 34.02
CA LEU A 38 15.37 18.01 33.87
C LEU A 38 16.09 17.94 35.22
N ASP A 39 17.30 17.39 35.21
CA ASP A 39 18.17 17.45 36.39
C ASP A 39 18.81 18.83 36.59
N GLU A 40 19.37 19.04 37.78
CA GLU A 40 19.92 20.34 38.19
C GLU A 40 21.09 20.81 37.30
N SER A 41 21.81 19.88 36.66
CA SER A 41 22.92 20.19 35.76
C SER A 41 22.41 20.69 34.40
N GLN A 42 21.33 20.09 33.90
CA GLN A 42 20.65 20.49 32.67
C GLN A 42 19.95 21.84 32.81
N VAL A 43 19.34 22.11 33.98
CA VAL A 43 18.75 23.42 34.30
C VAL A 43 19.83 24.51 34.38
N LYS A 44 21.00 24.22 34.97
CA LYS A 44 22.15 25.15 35.00
C LYS A 44 22.70 25.43 33.59
N TRP A 45 22.78 24.40 32.75
CA TRP A 45 23.21 24.55 31.35
C TRP A 45 22.22 25.42 30.54
N LEU A 46 20.92 25.16 30.64
CA LEU A 46 19.87 25.98 30.01
C LEU A 46 19.90 27.45 30.46
N ASN A 47 20.12 27.69 31.75
CA ASN A 47 20.28 29.05 32.27
C ASN A 47 21.56 29.71 31.77
N SER A 48 22.64 28.96 31.54
CA SER A 48 23.90 29.50 31.00
C SER A 48 23.76 29.98 29.56
N LEU A 49 22.92 29.32 28.74
CA LEU A 49 22.67 29.72 27.34
C LEU A 49 21.95 31.08 27.23
N ARG A 50 21.15 31.44 28.25
CA ARG A 50 20.51 32.75 28.36
C ARG A 50 21.52 33.88 28.53
N ASP A 51 22.65 33.61 29.18
CA ASP A 51 23.71 34.60 29.45
C ASP A 51 24.72 34.74 28.29
N VAL A 52 24.72 33.78 27.36
CA VAL A 52 25.70 33.71 26.26
C VAL A 52 25.46 34.79 25.20
N ARG A 53 24.23 35.12 24.81
CA ARG A 53 23.98 36.14 23.75
C ARG A 53 24.58 37.51 24.06
N ASN A 54 24.73 37.85 25.34
CA ASN A 54 25.34 39.13 25.75
C ASN A 54 26.88 39.14 25.69
N ARG A 55 27.53 38.04 25.28
CA ARG A 55 29.00 37.86 25.40
C ARG A 55 29.71 37.24 24.19
N VAL A 56 29.02 36.90 23.10
CA VAL A 56 29.63 36.27 21.91
C VAL A 56 29.33 37.05 20.64
N SER A 57 30.25 36.98 19.69
CA SER A 57 30.06 37.52 18.34
C SER A 57 29.00 36.73 17.57
N GLU A 58 28.43 37.36 16.53
CA GLU A 58 27.34 36.82 15.72
C GLU A 58 27.65 35.45 15.10
N ASP A 59 28.90 35.24 14.68
CA ASP A 59 29.38 33.95 14.14
C ASP A 59 29.44 32.83 15.21
N GLN A 60 29.77 33.18 16.45
CA GLN A 60 29.78 32.24 17.57
C GLN A 60 28.36 31.95 18.06
N PHE A 61 27.44 32.91 17.93
CA PHE A 61 26.03 32.73 18.18
C PHE A 61 25.41 31.75 17.19
N GLN A 62 25.73 31.85 15.89
CA GLN A 62 25.22 30.91 14.88
C GLN A 62 25.67 29.47 15.12
N ILE A 63 26.94 29.25 15.49
CA ILE A 63 27.45 27.91 15.81
C ILE A 63 26.73 27.32 17.04
N GLN A 64 26.47 28.15 18.06
CA GLN A 64 25.74 27.69 19.23
C GLN A 64 24.23 27.51 18.95
N TRP A 65 23.68 28.29 18.02
CA TRP A 65 22.32 28.12 17.52
C TRP A 65 22.15 26.79 16.78
N ASP A 66 23.07 26.44 15.89
CA ASP A 66 23.04 25.16 15.17
C ASP A 66 23.18 23.97 16.14
N ILE A 67 23.98 24.11 17.20
CA ILE A 67 24.10 23.10 18.28
C ILE A 67 22.80 23.01 19.08
N LEU A 68 22.17 24.15 19.38
CA LEU A 68 20.88 24.21 20.09
C LEU A 68 19.75 23.62 19.25
N GLU A 69 19.70 23.95 17.96
CA GLU A 69 18.75 23.42 16.99
C GLU A 69 18.93 21.90 16.85
N THR A 70 20.16 21.41 16.77
CA THR A 70 20.47 19.97 16.74
C THR A 70 20.06 19.26 18.04
N ALA A 71 20.30 19.88 19.20
CA ALA A 71 19.92 19.36 20.51
C ALA A 71 18.40 19.38 20.72
N VAL A 72 17.72 20.43 20.27
CA VAL A 72 16.26 20.58 20.28
C VAL A 72 15.61 19.62 19.30
N ILE A 73 16.19 19.39 18.12
CA ILE A 73 15.72 18.36 17.16
C ILE A 73 15.91 16.95 17.75
N GLY A 74 17.03 16.68 18.43
CA GLY A 74 17.26 15.42 19.13
C GLY A 74 16.30 15.19 20.31
N LEU A 75 16.05 16.21 21.11
CA LEU A 75 15.08 16.19 22.21
C LEU A 75 13.64 16.14 21.69
N ALA A 76 13.30 16.86 20.63
CA ALA A 76 12.02 16.82 19.93
C ALA A 76 11.80 15.50 19.18
N GLY A 77 12.84 14.74 18.85
CA GLY A 77 12.74 13.37 18.36
C GLY A 77 12.21 12.43 19.45
N ASN A 78 12.77 12.51 20.67
CA ASN A 78 12.38 11.68 21.80
C ASN A 78 11.04 12.12 22.41
N VAL A 79 10.83 13.43 22.55
CA VAL A 79 9.57 14.05 22.96
C VAL A 79 8.52 13.84 21.87
N GLY A 80 8.88 13.94 20.59
CA GLY A 80 8.02 13.67 19.45
C GLY A 80 7.61 12.20 19.33
N GLU A 81 8.46 11.23 19.69
CA GLU A 81 8.03 9.83 19.82
C GLU A 81 7.07 9.61 20.99
N PHE A 82 7.32 10.25 22.15
CA PHE A 82 6.42 10.19 23.29
C PHE A 82 5.05 10.86 22.98
N PHE A 83 5.06 12.05 22.37
CA PHE A 83 3.85 12.75 21.91
C PHE A 83 3.19 12.03 20.75
N LYS A 84 3.91 11.44 19.78
CA LYS A 84 3.32 10.60 18.72
C LYS A 84 2.66 9.36 19.31
N LYS A 85 3.23 8.77 20.35
CA LYS A 85 2.66 7.58 21.03
C LYS A 85 1.39 7.94 21.79
N GLU A 86 1.40 9.06 22.51
CA GLU A 86 0.25 9.48 23.33
C GLU A 86 -0.82 10.24 22.53
N GLN A 87 -0.45 10.97 21.48
CA GLN A 87 -1.38 11.46 20.46
C GLN A 87 -1.93 10.32 19.61
N LYS A 88 -1.15 9.31 19.18
CA LYS A 88 -1.73 8.11 18.51
C LYS A 88 -2.72 7.40 19.43
N LYS A 89 -2.50 7.38 20.74
CA LYS A 89 -3.40 6.76 21.71
C LYS A 89 -4.67 7.60 21.94
N GLN A 90 -4.56 8.93 22.00
CA GLN A 90 -5.71 9.84 22.08
C GLN A 90 -6.49 9.91 20.77
N ILE A 91 -5.81 9.95 19.62
CA ILE A 91 -6.41 9.92 18.28
C ILE A 91 -7.04 8.56 18.02
N ARG A 92 -6.43 7.42 18.40
CA ARG A 92 -7.12 6.12 18.37
C ARG A 92 -8.34 6.07 19.28
N SER A 93 -8.24 6.64 20.49
CA SER A 93 -9.40 6.76 21.39
C SER A 93 -10.52 7.60 20.78
N ILE A 94 -10.20 8.67 20.04
CA ILE A 94 -11.18 9.53 19.35
C ILE A 94 -11.70 8.87 18.07
N GLN A 95 -10.86 8.16 17.30
CA GLN A 95 -11.22 7.41 16.09
C GLN A 95 -12.08 6.17 16.39
N GLU A 96 -11.87 5.54 17.55
CA GLU A 96 -12.75 4.49 18.07
C GLU A 96 -14.13 5.04 18.50
N GLU A 97 -14.25 6.36 18.64
CA GLU A 97 -15.41 7.03 19.24
C GLU A 97 -16.20 7.90 18.24
N PHE A 98 -15.57 8.53 17.22
CA PHE A 98 -16.23 9.44 16.27
C PHE A 98 -15.54 9.47 14.87
N SER A 99 -16.31 9.55 13.78
CA SER A 99 -15.79 9.79 12.42
C SER A 99 -15.85 11.28 12.03
N THR A 100 -15.01 11.71 11.08
CA THR A 100 -14.97 13.10 10.59
C THR A 100 -16.29 13.55 9.96
N ASP A 101 -16.97 12.65 9.25
CA ASP A 101 -18.30 12.91 8.67
C ASP A 101 -19.35 13.09 9.78
N TYR A 102 -19.25 12.31 10.85
CA TYR A 102 -20.12 12.45 12.02
C TYR A 102 -19.91 13.79 12.75
N LEU A 103 -18.69 14.30 12.85
CA LEU A 103 -18.42 15.64 13.42
C LEU A 103 -18.96 16.78 12.54
N LYS A 104 -18.93 16.62 11.21
CA LYS A 104 -19.52 17.56 10.26
C LYS A 104 -21.05 17.57 10.32
N ASP A 105 -21.67 16.39 10.45
CA ASP A 105 -23.11 16.25 10.62
C ASP A 105 -23.59 16.91 11.94
N ILE A 106 -22.83 16.74 13.03
CA ILE A 106 -23.10 17.45 14.29
C ILE A 106 -23.03 18.98 14.07
N LEU A 107 -22.01 19.48 13.37
CA LEU A 107 -21.87 20.91 13.08
C LEU A 107 -23.02 21.47 12.22
N GLN A 108 -23.53 20.68 11.25
CA GLN A 108 -24.68 21.05 10.43
C GLN A 108 -26.01 21.03 11.19
N GLU A 109 -26.25 20.01 12.01
CA GLU A 109 -27.46 19.92 12.84
C GLU A 109 -27.46 20.93 14.00
N THR A 110 -26.28 21.36 14.47
CA THR A 110 -26.15 22.27 15.63
C THR A 110 -26.19 23.76 15.29
N ASP A 111 -26.10 24.17 14.02
CA ASP A 111 -26.40 25.57 13.65
C ASP A 111 -27.88 25.96 13.93
N THR A 112 -28.73 24.97 14.24
CA THR A 112 -30.13 25.16 14.66
C THR A 112 -30.32 25.31 16.18
N TYR A 113 -29.33 24.96 17.02
CA TYR A 113 -29.39 25.06 18.49
C TYR A 113 -28.25 25.91 19.05
N ARG A 114 -28.55 26.83 19.98
CA ARG A 114 -27.57 27.75 20.62
C ARG A 114 -26.48 27.00 21.40
N MET A 115 -25.46 26.51 20.69
CA MET A 115 -24.20 26.11 21.28
C MET A 115 -23.41 27.36 21.68
N THR A 116 -22.70 27.32 22.81
CA THR A 116 -21.79 28.41 23.18
C THR A 116 -20.66 28.50 22.15
N ARG A 117 -20.32 29.72 21.74
CA ARG A 117 -19.27 30.04 20.75
C ARG A 117 -17.96 29.27 20.98
N SER A 118 -17.65 28.95 22.24
CA SER A 118 -16.49 28.17 22.68
C SER A 118 -16.49 26.71 22.18
N LEU A 119 -17.64 26.04 22.17
CA LEU A 119 -17.74 24.64 21.78
C LEU A 119 -17.62 24.47 20.25
N LYS A 120 -18.29 25.36 19.50
CA LYS A 120 -18.19 25.42 18.02
C LYS A 120 -16.76 25.66 17.59
N GLN A 121 -16.06 26.57 18.27
CA GLN A 121 -14.65 26.84 18.04
C GLN A 121 -13.77 25.61 18.31
N THR A 122 -14.03 24.86 19.40
CA THR A 122 -13.25 23.65 19.73
C THR A 122 -13.48 22.52 18.72
N LEU A 123 -14.71 22.35 18.23
CA LEU A 123 -15.05 21.38 17.18
C LEU A 123 -14.36 21.72 15.85
N LEU A 124 -14.36 23.00 15.47
CA LEU A 124 -13.62 23.47 14.29
C LEU A 124 -12.11 23.28 14.45
N GLU A 125 -11.54 23.59 15.62
CA GLU A 125 -10.13 23.33 15.93
C GLU A 125 -9.77 21.83 15.86
N LEU A 126 -10.68 20.94 16.25
CA LEU A 126 -10.48 19.48 16.16
C LEU A 126 -10.55 18.98 14.71
N ILE A 127 -11.52 19.47 13.93
CA ILE A 127 -11.63 19.14 12.50
C ILE A 127 -10.42 19.68 11.74
N ASP A 128 -9.99 20.91 12.03
CA ASP A 128 -8.79 21.50 11.43
C ASP A 128 -7.54 20.73 11.84
N ALA A 129 -7.42 20.32 13.11
CA ALA A 129 -6.33 19.48 13.57
C ALA A 129 -6.34 18.10 12.88
N GLU A 130 -7.50 17.46 12.71
CA GLU A 130 -7.63 16.18 12.02
C GLU A 130 -7.25 16.30 10.54
N ASN A 131 -7.72 17.36 9.86
CA ASN A 131 -7.41 17.66 8.47
C ASN A 131 -5.94 18.02 8.23
N VAL A 132 -5.19 18.45 9.25
CA VAL A 132 -3.75 18.76 9.15
C VAL A 132 -2.89 17.58 9.59
N VAL A 133 -3.27 16.89 10.66
CA VAL A 133 -2.48 15.83 11.28
C VAL A 133 -2.58 14.52 10.49
N LEU A 134 -3.75 14.15 9.97
CA LEU A 134 -3.90 12.91 9.20
C LEU A 134 -3.04 12.93 7.92
N PRO A 135 -3.07 13.95 7.06
CA PRO A 135 -2.18 14.00 5.89
C PRO A 135 -0.70 13.97 6.28
N ALA A 136 -0.31 14.62 7.38
CA ALA A 136 1.07 14.60 7.86
C ALA A 136 1.51 13.21 8.34
N ILE A 137 0.62 12.46 9.01
CA ILE A 137 0.89 11.06 9.41
C ILE A 137 0.98 10.17 8.17
N HIS A 138 0.03 10.30 7.22
CA HIS A 138 0.06 9.53 5.98
C HIS A 138 1.33 9.80 5.16
N GLU A 139 1.76 11.05 5.07
CA GLU A 139 3.01 11.41 4.38
C GLU A 139 4.23 10.88 5.14
N ALA A 140 4.24 10.92 6.48
CA ALA A 140 5.32 10.35 7.27
C ALA A 140 5.43 8.82 7.10
N ASP A 141 4.30 8.11 7.08
CA ASP A 141 4.25 6.67 6.85
C ASP A 141 4.68 6.32 5.42
N LYS A 142 4.26 7.12 4.42
CA LYS A 142 4.73 7.02 3.03
C LYS A 142 6.24 7.19 2.92
N VAL A 143 6.79 8.23 3.53
CA VAL A 143 8.24 8.50 3.52
C VAL A 143 9.00 7.36 4.21
N SER A 144 8.49 6.84 5.33
CA SER A 144 9.07 5.70 6.04
C SER A 144 9.09 4.43 5.17
N ALA A 145 7.98 4.12 4.49
CA ALA A 145 7.87 2.97 3.60
C ALA A 145 8.84 3.08 2.42
N LEU A 146 8.94 4.26 1.79
CA LEU A 146 9.85 4.51 0.67
C LEU A 146 11.32 4.48 1.11
N ASN A 147 11.65 4.97 2.30
CA ASN A 147 13.01 4.87 2.85
C ASN A 147 13.41 3.41 3.09
N THR A 148 12.48 2.60 3.61
CA THR A 148 12.71 1.15 3.80
C THR A 148 12.92 0.45 2.46
N ALA A 149 12.08 0.74 1.46
CA ALA A 149 12.23 0.22 0.10
C ALA A 149 13.57 0.65 -0.54
N SER A 150 14.04 1.85 -0.20
CA SER A 150 15.28 2.43 -0.70
C SER A 150 16.52 1.60 -0.35
N GLU A 151 16.52 0.88 0.77
CA GLU A 151 17.62 -0.01 1.17
C GLU A 151 17.86 -1.15 0.16
N SER A 152 16.80 -1.57 -0.53
CA SER A 152 16.82 -2.65 -1.52
C SER A 152 17.34 -2.19 -2.89
N VAL A 153 17.52 -0.89 -3.08
CA VAL A 153 17.96 -0.28 -4.35
C VAL A 153 19.45 0.05 -4.27
N GLY A 154 20.19 -0.30 -5.31
CA GLY A 154 21.62 -0.06 -5.41
C GLY A 154 22.04 0.46 -6.78
N ILE A 155 23.32 0.78 -6.89
CA ILE A 155 23.97 1.17 -8.13
C ILE A 155 24.99 0.12 -8.53
N ILE A 156 24.91 -0.31 -9.79
CA ILE A 156 25.95 -1.10 -10.44
C ILE A 156 27.04 -0.12 -10.89
N ARG A 157 28.25 -0.34 -10.38
CA ARG A 157 29.46 0.37 -10.74
C ARG A 157 30.26 -0.49 -11.70
N GLY A 158 30.43 0.00 -12.93
CA GLY A 158 31.31 -0.59 -13.93
C GLY A 158 32.19 0.47 -14.58
N GLN A 159 33.03 0.04 -15.52
CA GLN A 159 34.00 0.93 -16.18
C GLN A 159 33.32 1.93 -17.13
N PHE A 160 32.25 1.54 -17.83
CA PHE A 160 31.71 2.32 -18.95
C PHE A 160 30.44 3.10 -18.61
N THR A 161 29.59 2.52 -17.78
CA THR A 161 28.29 3.04 -17.35
C THR A 161 28.03 2.75 -15.88
N ASN A 162 27.12 3.52 -15.30
CA ASN A 162 26.47 3.17 -14.04
C ASN A 162 25.00 2.91 -14.35
N SER A 163 24.40 1.95 -13.66
CA SER A 163 22.98 1.64 -13.80
C SER A 163 22.39 1.35 -12.43
N SER A 164 21.14 1.76 -12.22
CA SER A 164 20.40 1.39 -11.02
C SER A 164 20.05 -0.10 -11.07
N CYS A 165 19.98 -0.73 -9.91
CA CYS A 165 19.53 -2.10 -9.75
C CYS A 165 18.78 -2.24 -8.43
N TRP A 166 18.12 -3.37 -8.24
CA TRP A 166 17.39 -3.62 -7.00
C TRP A 166 17.43 -5.10 -6.64
N ARG A 167 17.37 -5.38 -5.34
CA ARG A 167 17.46 -6.71 -4.77
C ARG A 167 16.19 -7.51 -5.01
N VAL A 168 16.38 -8.74 -5.48
CA VAL A 168 15.34 -9.75 -5.64
C VAL A 168 15.85 -11.10 -5.15
N GLY A 169 14.93 -11.94 -4.67
CA GLY A 169 15.25 -13.25 -4.12
C GLY A 169 16.40 -13.23 -3.10
N GLN A 170 17.03 -14.39 -2.88
CA GLN A 170 18.02 -14.50 -1.81
C GLN A 170 19.33 -13.77 -2.10
N ASN A 171 19.88 -13.86 -3.32
CA ASN A 171 21.19 -13.31 -3.69
C ASN A 171 21.24 -12.79 -5.14
N PHE A 172 20.11 -12.31 -5.64
CA PHE A 172 19.99 -11.77 -6.98
C PHE A 172 19.75 -10.26 -6.98
N ILE A 173 20.09 -9.63 -8.09
CA ILE A 173 19.67 -8.27 -8.42
C ILE A 173 19.05 -8.27 -9.81
N MET A 174 18.11 -7.36 -10.01
CA MET A 174 17.51 -7.11 -11.31
C MET A 174 17.89 -5.70 -11.80
N THR A 175 18.15 -5.59 -13.09
CA THR A 175 18.48 -4.34 -13.78
C THR A 175 18.18 -4.46 -15.28
N VAL A 176 18.46 -3.40 -16.03
CA VAL A 176 18.31 -3.35 -17.48
C VAL A 176 19.46 -4.04 -18.21
N TRP A 177 19.14 -4.69 -19.33
CA TRP A 177 20.14 -5.43 -20.12
C TRP A 177 21.16 -4.49 -20.76
N HIS A 178 20.74 -3.39 -21.40
CA HIS A 178 21.64 -2.48 -22.11
C HIS A 178 22.74 -1.89 -21.19
N GLY A 179 22.41 -1.65 -19.92
CA GLY A 179 23.36 -1.17 -18.92
C GLY A 179 24.50 -2.15 -18.68
N ILE A 180 24.20 -3.46 -18.70
CA ILE A 180 25.16 -4.54 -18.53
C ILE A 180 25.88 -4.87 -19.85
N GLU A 181 25.14 -4.88 -20.96
CA GLU A 181 25.69 -5.18 -22.28
C GLU A 181 26.85 -4.26 -22.64
N GLN A 182 26.73 -2.96 -22.36
CA GLN A 182 27.80 -1.99 -22.62
C GLN A 182 29.07 -2.30 -21.82
N GLN A 183 28.94 -2.84 -20.60
CA GLN A 183 30.07 -3.19 -19.74
C GLN A 183 30.83 -4.41 -20.26
N ILE A 184 30.08 -5.45 -20.60
CA ILE A 184 30.66 -6.74 -21.02
C ILE A 184 31.18 -6.70 -22.46
N ARG A 185 30.65 -5.82 -23.32
CA ARG A 185 31.23 -5.55 -24.64
C ARG A 185 32.50 -4.71 -24.54
N GLY A 186 32.49 -3.62 -23.76
CA GLY A 186 33.60 -2.68 -23.67
C GLY A 186 34.03 -2.14 -25.04
N HIS A 187 35.33 -1.83 -25.22
CA HIS A 187 35.86 -1.27 -26.47
C HIS A 187 35.92 -2.26 -27.65
N ASP A 188 36.07 -3.56 -27.37
CA ASP A 188 36.29 -4.57 -28.42
C ASP A 188 35.00 -5.02 -29.11
N ASN A 189 33.84 -4.52 -28.67
CA ASN A 189 32.49 -4.91 -29.12
C ASN A 189 32.18 -6.42 -29.03
N LYS A 190 33.03 -7.23 -28.41
CA LYS A 190 32.83 -8.67 -28.18
C LYS A 190 32.27 -8.90 -26.78
N MET A 191 31.23 -9.71 -26.69
CA MET A 191 30.60 -10.10 -25.43
C MET A 191 31.57 -10.93 -24.58
N ASN A 192 31.89 -10.45 -23.38
CA ASN A 192 32.72 -11.18 -22.42
C ASN A 192 32.14 -11.07 -21.00
N GLU A 193 31.38 -12.09 -20.59
CA GLU A 193 30.76 -12.16 -19.26
C GLU A 193 31.78 -12.18 -18.11
N HIS A 194 33.03 -12.57 -18.35
CA HIS A 194 34.06 -12.50 -17.31
C HIS A 194 34.32 -11.07 -16.83
N LYS A 195 33.99 -10.04 -17.61
CA LYS A 195 34.08 -8.62 -17.19
C LYS A 195 33.09 -8.27 -16.07
N LEU A 196 32.06 -9.09 -15.82
CA LEU A 196 31.16 -8.91 -14.68
C LEU A 196 31.92 -8.97 -13.33
N LYS A 197 33.07 -9.66 -13.27
CA LYS A 197 33.90 -9.72 -12.06
C LYS A 197 34.48 -8.35 -11.67
N ASP A 198 34.62 -7.45 -12.65
CA ASP A 198 35.16 -6.10 -12.47
C ASP A 198 34.04 -5.12 -12.06
N MET A 199 32.80 -5.60 -11.98
CA MET A 199 31.63 -4.82 -11.59
C MET A 199 31.28 -5.06 -10.13
N THR A 200 30.82 -4.00 -9.47
CA THR A 200 30.33 -4.08 -8.09
C THR A 200 28.96 -3.45 -7.97
N VAL A 201 28.23 -3.84 -6.94
CA VAL A 201 26.93 -3.27 -6.58
C VAL A 201 27.09 -2.54 -5.26
N GLU A 202 26.67 -1.29 -5.19
CA GLU A 202 26.69 -0.48 -3.98
C GLU A 202 25.24 -0.12 -3.58
N PHE A 203 24.83 -0.51 -2.38
CA PHE A 203 23.52 -0.14 -1.80
C PHE A 203 23.64 1.05 -0.85
N CYS A 204 22.52 1.63 -0.39
CA CYS A 204 22.47 2.84 0.47
C CYS A 204 23.41 2.85 1.68
N ASN A 205 23.71 1.68 2.24
CA ASN A 205 24.66 1.54 3.34
C ASN A 205 26.14 1.62 2.90
N LYS A 206 26.42 2.05 1.67
CA LYS A 206 27.74 2.12 1.00
C LYS A 206 28.51 0.79 1.02
N LYS A 207 27.81 -0.32 1.27
CA LYS A 207 28.38 -1.67 1.21
C LYS A 207 28.45 -2.08 -0.26
N ARG A 208 29.65 -2.44 -0.69
CA ARG A 208 29.91 -2.95 -2.03
C ARG A 208 29.83 -4.48 -2.06
N PHE A 209 29.26 -5.02 -3.12
CA PHE A 209 29.14 -6.46 -3.34
C PHE A 209 29.67 -6.80 -4.72
N ASN A 210 30.43 -7.88 -4.82
CA ASN A 210 30.94 -8.35 -6.10
C ASN A 210 29.81 -9.06 -6.86
N ILE A 211 29.76 -8.84 -8.17
CA ILE A 211 28.87 -9.59 -9.07
C ILE A 211 29.58 -10.88 -9.46
N LYS A 212 28.87 -12.02 -9.39
CA LYS A 212 29.41 -13.28 -9.88
C LYS A 212 29.56 -13.22 -11.41
N PRO A 213 30.61 -13.82 -12.00
CA PRO A 213 30.89 -13.73 -13.43
C PRO A 213 30.01 -14.68 -14.26
N SER A 214 28.69 -14.59 -14.09
CA SER A 214 27.69 -15.37 -14.82
C SER A 214 26.36 -14.63 -14.84
N ILE A 215 25.77 -14.54 -16.03
CA ILE A 215 24.41 -14.02 -16.21
C ILE A 215 23.42 -15.14 -15.86
N VAL A 216 22.60 -14.92 -14.83
CA VAL A 216 21.58 -15.89 -14.39
C VAL A 216 20.40 -15.89 -15.36
N TYR A 217 20.03 -14.71 -15.85
CA TYR A 217 18.94 -14.52 -16.79
C TYR A 217 19.13 -13.26 -17.62
N GLN A 218 18.77 -13.32 -18.91
CA GLN A 218 18.70 -12.14 -19.76
C GLN A 218 17.54 -12.22 -20.76
N SER A 219 16.95 -11.06 -21.02
CA SER A 219 15.95 -10.83 -22.06
C SER A 219 16.30 -9.56 -22.81
N LYS A 220 16.81 -9.70 -24.04
CA LYS A 220 17.14 -8.56 -24.91
C LYS A 220 15.88 -7.83 -25.37
N GLU A 221 14.81 -8.58 -25.64
CA GLU A 221 13.51 -8.03 -26.04
C GLU A 221 12.91 -7.16 -24.92
N LEU A 222 12.88 -7.69 -23.69
CA LEU A 222 12.38 -6.92 -22.56
C LEU A 222 13.41 -5.94 -22.02
N ASP A 223 14.68 -5.99 -22.42
CA ASP A 223 15.77 -5.20 -21.85
C ASP A 223 15.95 -5.46 -20.34
N THR A 224 15.88 -6.72 -19.92
CA THR A 224 15.96 -7.16 -18.52
C THR A 224 17.12 -8.13 -18.32
N VAL A 225 17.81 -8.03 -17.18
CA VAL A 225 18.84 -8.99 -16.77
C VAL A 225 18.79 -9.23 -15.27
N VAL A 226 19.02 -10.48 -14.87
CA VAL A 226 19.20 -10.89 -13.47
C VAL A 226 20.62 -11.37 -13.27
N LEU A 227 21.28 -10.82 -12.26
CA LEU A 227 22.65 -11.14 -11.90
C LEU A 227 22.70 -11.67 -10.47
N GLN A 228 23.67 -12.54 -10.19
CA GLN A 228 23.92 -13.03 -8.84
C GLN A 228 25.04 -12.23 -8.18
N ILE A 229 24.86 -11.87 -6.91
CA ILE A 229 25.87 -11.21 -6.09
C ILE A 229 26.49 -12.20 -5.09
N ASP A 230 27.75 -11.97 -4.74
CA ASP A 230 28.44 -12.79 -3.74
C ASP A 230 27.92 -12.48 -2.33
N ALA A 231 27.26 -13.46 -1.71
CA ALA A 231 26.60 -13.36 -0.42
C ALA A 231 27.44 -13.94 0.74
N ALA A 232 28.60 -14.53 0.46
CA ALA A 232 29.28 -15.46 1.36
C ALA A 232 29.77 -14.86 2.70
N SER A 233 29.69 -13.54 2.93
CA SER A 233 30.27 -12.94 4.13
C SER A 233 29.58 -11.66 4.64
N ARG A 234 28.39 -11.27 4.16
CA ARG A 234 27.80 -9.95 4.47
C ARG A 234 26.27 -10.00 4.59
N ASN A 235 25.73 -9.25 5.56
CA ASN A 235 24.30 -8.93 5.64
C ASN A 235 23.88 -8.14 4.41
N LEU A 236 23.30 -8.83 3.43
CA LEU A 236 22.68 -8.21 2.26
C LEU A 236 21.49 -7.36 2.69
N PRO A 237 21.21 -6.24 2.01
CA PRO A 237 19.94 -5.56 2.17
C PRO A 237 18.77 -6.51 1.86
N PRO A 238 17.60 -6.26 2.48
CA PRO A 238 16.40 -7.04 2.18
C PRO A 238 16.10 -7.00 0.67
N PRO A 239 15.55 -8.07 0.09
CA PRO A 239 15.02 -8.04 -1.26
C PRO A 239 13.60 -7.47 -1.28
N PHE A 240 13.20 -6.93 -2.44
CA PHE A 240 11.79 -6.73 -2.70
C PHE A 240 11.08 -8.08 -2.79
N THR A 241 9.95 -8.18 -2.10
CA THR A 241 9.10 -9.38 -2.05
C THR A 241 7.65 -9.09 -2.47
N LYS A 242 7.30 -7.80 -2.62
CA LYS A 242 5.96 -7.34 -2.94
C LYS A 242 5.90 -6.80 -4.35
N PHE A 243 4.98 -7.36 -5.13
CA PHE A 243 4.89 -7.19 -6.57
C PHE A 243 3.44 -6.94 -6.97
N ALA A 244 3.20 -6.07 -7.95
CA ALA A 244 1.86 -5.80 -8.44
C ALA A 244 1.81 -5.69 -9.97
N ILE A 245 0.67 -6.12 -10.54
CA ILE A 245 0.33 -5.89 -11.94
C ILE A 245 -0.50 -4.62 -12.01
N VAL A 246 -0.13 -3.74 -12.94
CA VAL A 246 -0.82 -2.49 -13.23
C VAL A 246 -1.53 -2.63 -14.57
N ASP A 247 -2.74 -2.10 -14.65
CA ASP A 247 -3.53 -1.97 -15.87
C ASP A 247 -3.50 -0.51 -16.33
N PRO A 248 -2.74 -0.14 -17.38
CA PRO A 248 -2.60 1.25 -17.81
C PRO A 248 -3.93 1.95 -18.09
N GLU A 249 -4.97 1.23 -18.48
CA GLU A 249 -6.27 1.81 -18.78
C GLU A 249 -7.04 2.20 -17.52
N LYS A 250 -6.89 1.43 -16.44
CA LYS A 250 -7.58 1.65 -15.16
C LYS A 250 -6.79 2.55 -14.22
N ASP A 251 -5.47 2.47 -14.33
CA ASP A 251 -4.52 3.14 -13.45
C ASP A 251 -3.91 4.41 -14.09
N ASP A 252 -4.53 4.96 -15.16
CA ASP A 252 -4.09 6.22 -15.79
C ASP A 252 -4.07 7.35 -14.75
N GLY A 253 -2.93 8.02 -14.61
CA GLY A 253 -2.72 9.07 -13.61
C GLY A 253 -2.36 8.58 -12.20
N ALA A 254 -2.30 7.26 -11.95
CA ALA A 254 -1.87 6.76 -10.65
C ALA A 254 -0.38 7.07 -10.40
N LEU A 255 -0.05 7.30 -9.13
CA LEU A 255 1.29 7.72 -8.72
C LEU A 255 2.23 6.51 -8.60
N VAL A 256 3.41 6.63 -9.21
CA VAL A 256 4.51 5.67 -9.11
C VAL A 256 5.71 6.38 -8.53
N HIS A 257 6.29 5.80 -7.49
CA HIS A 257 7.48 6.29 -6.83
C HIS A 257 8.70 5.61 -7.43
N LEU A 258 9.57 6.39 -8.06
CA LEU A 258 10.83 5.91 -8.61
C LEU A 258 11.94 6.15 -7.59
N ILE A 259 12.66 5.08 -7.27
CA ILE A 259 13.83 5.13 -6.40
C ILE A 259 15.05 4.79 -7.23
N ALA A 260 15.79 5.80 -7.67
CA ALA A 260 16.96 5.66 -8.52
C ALA A 260 18.26 5.96 -7.77
N TYR A 261 19.38 5.57 -8.36
CA TYR A 261 20.70 5.97 -7.90
C TYR A 261 21.40 6.85 -8.93
N SER A 262 21.79 8.06 -8.52
CA SER A 262 22.77 8.86 -9.25
C SER A 262 24.17 8.62 -8.70
N GLU A 263 25.21 9.05 -9.43
CA GLU A 263 26.60 8.82 -9.05
C GLU A 263 26.95 9.23 -7.60
N LYS A 264 26.23 10.21 -7.05
CA LYS A 264 26.51 10.83 -5.74
C LYS A 264 25.47 10.53 -4.67
N LYS A 265 24.23 10.21 -5.04
CA LYS A 265 23.11 10.01 -4.09
C LYS A 265 21.96 9.25 -4.70
N GLN A 266 21.18 8.61 -3.84
CA GLN A 266 19.85 8.13 -4.19
C GLN A 266 18.94 9.31 -4.52
N ILE A 267 18.06 9.13 -5.49
CA ILE A 267 17.08 10.11 -5.94
C ILE A 267 15.70 9.46 -5.86
N HIS A 268 14.77 10.18 -5.25
CA HIS A 268 13.37 9.79 -5.11
C HIS A 268 12.55 10.79 -5.92
N PHE A 269 11.65 10.29 -6.76
CA PHE A 269 10.76 11.15 -7.52
C PHE A 269 9.44 10.44 -7.81
N ASP A 270 8.38 11.23 -7.76
CA ASP A 270 7.02 10.78 -7.97
C ASP A 270 6.65 11.08 -9.42
N VAL A 271 6.12 10.06 -10.12
CA VAL A 271 5.69 10.15 -11.52
C VAL A 271 4.30 9.60 -11.68
N GLU A 272 3.56 10.13 -12.64
CA GLU A 272 2.22 9.62 -12.96
C GLU A 272 2.32 8.57 -14.05
N LEU A 273 1.60 7.45 -13.88
CA LEU A 273 1.28 6.57 -15.00
C LEU A 273 0.52 7.35 -16.06
N TRP A 274 0.79 6.99 -17.31
CA TRP A 274 0.19 7.60 -18.46
C TRP A 274 -0.22 6.54 -19.45
N ASN A 275 -1.50 6.45 -19.74
CA ASN A 275 -2.02 5.53 -20.74
C ASN A 275 -1.72 6.04 -22.15
N PRO A 276 -0.86 5.34 -22.94
CA PRO A 276 -0.59 5.72 -24.31
C PRO A 276 -1.78 5.36 -25.20
N SER A 277 -2.38 6.36 -25.85
CA SER A 277 -3.37 6.15 -26.91
C SER A 277 -2.88 6.73 -28.23
N LEU A 278 -3.34 6.18 -29.36
CA LEU A 278 -2.96 6.66 -30.69
C LEU A 278 -3.15 8.18 -30.83
N THR A 279 -4.29 8.70 -30.36
CA THR A 279 -4.59 10.14 -30.35
C THR A 279 -3.58 10.95 -29.53
N ARG A 280 -3.23 10.45 -28.33
CA ARG A 280 -2.27 11.11 -27.44
C ARG A 280 -0.86 11.11 -28.06
N ILE A 281 -0.43 9.99 -28.65
CA ILE A 281 0.86 9.86 -29.34
C ILE A 281 0.93 10.77 -30.55
N GLN A 282 -0.12 10.80 -31.37
CA GLN A 282 -0.18 11.67 -32.53
C GLN A 282 -0.04 13.16 -32.15
N SER A 283 -0.67 13.58 -31.05
CA SER A 283 -0.49 14.93 -30.51
C SER A 283 0.96 15.25 -30.10
N LEU A 284 1.71 14.27 -29.58
CA LEU A 284 3.13 14.47 -29.24
C LEU A 284 4.01 14.62 -30.49
N LYS A 285 3.71 13.84 -31.53
CA LYS A 285 4.40 13.93 -32.82
C LYS A 285 4.16 15.28 -33.48
N GLU A 286 2.90 15.72 -33.56
CA GLU A 286 2.51 17.03 -34.11
C GLU A 286 3.14 18.19 -33.35
N PHE A 287 3.21 18.09 -32.01
CA PHE A 287 3.93 19.05 -31.19
C PHE A 287 5.41 19.16 -31.58
N CYS A 288 6.10 18.02 -31.76
CA CYS A 288 7.51 18.02 -32.13
C CYS A 288 7.72 18.58 -33.53
N ALA A 289 6.91 18.17 -34.50
CA ALA A 289 6.97 18.66 -35.89
C ALA A 289 6.74 20.18 -35.98
N SER A 290 5.74 20.70 -35.26
CA SER A 290 5.38 22.13 -35.33
C SER A 290 6.38 23.07 -34.62
N LYS A 291 6.93 22.67 -33.47
CA LYS A 291 7.78 23.54 -32.64
C LYS A 291 9.28 23.38 -32.89
N TYR A 292 9.71 22.21 -33.33
CA TYR A 292 11.12 21.90 -33.50
C TYR A 292 11.36 21.41 -34.93
N LYS A 293 11.33 22.35 -35.88
CA LYS A 293 11.61 22.13 -37.32
C LYS A 293 12.92 21.36 -37.60
N ILE A 294 13.84 21.34 -36.64
CA ILE A 294 15.11 20.58 -36.66
C ILE A 294 14.86 19.05 -36.69
N ILE A 295 13.64 18.59 -36.37
CA ILE A 295 13.29 17.18 -36.11
C ILE A 295 12.74 16.46 -37.35
N GLU A 296 12.55 17.12 -38.50
CA GLU A 296 12.11 16.43 -39.74
C GLU A 296 13.06 15.27 -40.16
N ASN A 297 14.32 15.31 -39.73
CA ASN A 297 15.32 14.25 -39.98
C ASN A 297 15.56 13.32 -38.77
N TYR A 298 14.85 13.49 -37.66
CA TYR A 298 15.05 12.71 -36.44
C TYR A 298 13.79 11.97 -36.04
N ASP A 299 13.89 10.66 -35.92
CA ASP A 299 12.83 9.88 -35.29
C ASP A 299 12.63 10.36 -33.85
N ASN A 300 11.39 10.68 -33.50
CA ASN A 300 11.01 11.01 -32.14
C ASN A 300 10.74 9.76 -31.32
N ASP A 301 10.51 8.63 -32.00
CA ASP A 301 10.27 7.30 -31.44
C ASP A 301 9.05 7.22 -30.51
N TYR A 302 8.12 8.18 -30.54
CA TYR A 302 6.93 8.13 -29.68
C TYR A 302 6.01 6.95 -29.99
N ASP A 303 6.08 6.35 -31.19
CA ASP A 303 5.35 5.12 -31.49
C ASP A 303 5.76 3.98 -30.56
N GLU A 304 7.02 3.98 -30.11
CA GLU A 304 7.48 2.98 -29.18
C GLU A 304 6.75 3.04 -27.83
N LEU A 305 6.13 4.17 -27.47
CA LEU A 305 5.31 4.29 -26.26
C LEU A 305 4.09 3.35 -26.27
N LEU A 306 3.64 2.88 -27.43
CA LEU A 306 2.52 1.93 -27.58
C LEU A 306 2.92 0.46 -27.31
N HIS A 307 4.17 0.21 -26.90
CA HIS A 307 4.65 -1.14 -26.68
C HIS A 307 3.91 -1.84 -25.52
N LYS A 308 3.14 -2.89 -25.83
CA LYS A 308 2.24 -3.61 -24.89
C LYS A 308 2.89 -4.16 -23.61
N ASN A 309 4.20 -4.45 -23.63
CA ASN A 309 4.95 -4.97 -22.48
C ASN A 309 5.56 -3.85 -21.59
N ARG A 310 5.18 -2.59 -21.83
CA ARG A 310 5.73 -1.41 -21.14
C ARG A 310 4.62 -0.61 -20.48
N LEU A 311 4.94 0.00 -19.35
CA LEU A 311 4.16 1.07 -18.75
C LEU A 311 4.81 2.40 -19.13
N VAL A 312 4.00 3.42 -19.37
CA VAL A 312 4.50 4.78 -19.65
C VAL A 312 4.26 5.65 -18.45
N VAL A 313 5.26 6.44 -18.07
CA VAL A 313 5.18 7.42 -16.98
C VAL A 313 5.58 8.81 -17.47
N LYS A 314 4.93 9.84 -16.95
CA LYS A 314 5.35 11.24 -17.16
C LYS A 314 6.55 11.53 -16.27
N CYS A 315 7.69 11.91 -16.82
CA CYS A 315 8.88 12.06 -15.97
C CYS A 315 9.82 13.19 -16.40
N GLN A 316 10.56 13.67 -15.41
CA GLN A 316 11.76 14.48 -15.60
C GLN A 316 12.95 13.53 -15.75
N PHE A 317 13.71 13.66 -16.84
CA PHE A 317 14.81 12.74 -17.07
C PHE A 317 15.96 12.93 -16.09
N GLU A 318 16.21 11.90 -15.30
CA GLU A 318 17.41 11.79 -14.47
C GLU A 318 18.38 10.77 -15.07
N HIS A 319 19.65 11.16 -15.23
CA HIS A 319 20.68 10.25 -15.72
C HIS A 319 21.01 9.21 -14.65
N GLY A 320 21.19 7.95 -15.06
CA GLY A 320 21.49 6.85 -14.14
C GLY A 320 20.27 6.14 -13.54
N ALA A 321 19.05 6.60 -13.82
CA ALA A 321 17.83 5.96 -13.34
C ALA A 321 17.51 4.62 -14.01
N SER A 322 18.13 4.31 -15.16
CA SER A 322 17.87 3.05 -15.87
C SER A 322 18.17 1.83 -14.99
N GLY A 323 17.21 0.91 -14.92
CA GLY A 323 17.19 -0.26 -14.05
C GLY A 323 16.57 -0.03 -12.67
N CYS A 324 16.11 1.17 -12.33
CA CYS A 324 15.47 1.42 -11.03
C CYS A 324 14.06 0.81 -10.94
N PRO A 325 13.60 0.40 -9.76
CA PRO A 325 12.22 -0.04 -9.58
C PRO A 325 11.27 1.16 -9.53
N GLY A 326 10.06 0.96 -10.05
CA GLY A 326 8.91 1.82 -9.79
C GLY A 326 7.93 1.15 -8.85
N LEU A 327 7.55 1.90 -7.81
CA LEU A 327 6.76 1.41 -6.68
C LEU A 327 5.39 2.09 -6.66
N MET A 328 4.34 1.31 -6.44
CA MET A 328 3.04 1.84 -6.03
C MET A 328 2.81 1.48 -4.57
N LEU A 329 2.31 2.45 -3.79
CA LEU A 329 1.96 2.22 -2.38
C LEU A 329 0.51 1.78 -2.30
N THR A 330 0.21 0.73 -1.52
CA THR A 330 -1.19 0.35 -1.33
C THR A 330 -1.95 1.37 -0.48
N HIS A 331 -3.23 1.57 -0.77
CA HIS A 331 -4.07 2.56 -0.09
C HIS A 331 -4.23 2.31 1.42
N ASN A 332 -4.06 1.08 1.90
CA ASN A 332 -4.42 0.71 3.27
C ASN A 332 -3.24 0.76 4.26
N ASN A 333 -2.01 0.52 3.80
CA ASN A 333 -0.85 0.41 4.69
C ASN A 333 0.42 1.07 4.13
N ASN A 334 0.34 1.80 3.01
CA ASN A 334 1.50 2.37 2.32
C ASN A 334 2.59 1.33 1.99
N GLU A 335 2.24 0.06 1.85
CA GLU A 335 3.21 -0.99 1.51
C GLU A 335 3.67 -0.83 0.06
N PRO A 336 5.00 -0.83 -0.21
CA PRO A 336 5.53 -0.60 -1.55
C PRO A 336 5.50 -1.89 -2.38
N HIS A 337 4.76 -1.87 -3.49
CA HIS A 337 4.75 -2.92 -4.49
C HIS A 337 5.53 -2.48 -5.72
N VAL A 338 6.49 -3.30 -6.16
CA VAL A 338 7.16 -3.05 -7.45
C VAL A 338 6.18 -3.33 -8.58
N VAL A 339 6.04 -2.38 -9.50
CA VAL A 339 5.11 -2.47 -10.65
C VAL A 339 5.83 -2.40 -12.00
N LEU A 340 7.01 -1.78 -12.03
CA LEU A 340 7.83 -1.66 -13.22
C LEU A 340 9.32 -1.62 -12.89
N MET A 341 10.14 -1.89 -13.91
CA MET A 341 11.55 -1.55 -13.91
C MET A 341 11.82 -0.50 -14.97
N PHE A 342 12.48 0.58 -14.60
CA PHE A 342 12.73 1.72 -15.45
C PHE A 342 13.70 1.38 -16.59
N ALA A 343 13.35 1.68 -17.85
CA ALA A 343 14.19 1.35 -19.01
C ALA A 343 14.76 2.59 -19.71
N ARG A 344 13.89 3.38 -20.35
CA ARG A 344 14.32 4.44 -21.29
C ARG A 344 13.36 5.63 -21.32
N GLY A 345 13.84 6.77 -21.83
CA GLY A 345 13.06 8.01 -21.94
C GLY A 345 12.81 8.46 -23.38
N PHE A 346 11.76 9.26 -23.55
CA PHE A 346 11.24 9.78 -24.81
C PHE A 346 10.99 11.29 -24.76
N PRO A 347 11.41 12.02 -25.79
CA PRO A 347 11.83 11.50 -27.10
C PRO A 347 13.33 11.16 -27.17
N ASN A 348 13.73 10.21 -28.01
CA ASN A 348 15.13 9.74 -28.10
C ASN A 348 16.11 10.84 -28.51
N PHE A 349 15.69 11.79 -29.35
CA PHE A 349 16.53 12.95 -29.71
C PHE A 349 16.88 13.83 -28.51
N TYR A 350 16.13 13.78 -27.41
CA TYR A 350 16.38 14.61 -26.23
C TYR A 350 17.79 14.38 -25.65
N TYR A 351 18.30 13.15 -25.77
CA TYR A 351 19.62 12.76 -25.28
C TYR A 351 20.76 13.11 -26.24
N ARG A 352 20.46 13.48 -27.49
CA ARG A 352 21.49 13.82 -28.49
C ARG A 352 22.20 15.11 -28.12
N ARG A 353 23.51 15.15 -28.35
CA ARG A 353 24.34 16.36 -28.13
C ARG A 353 23.85 17.55 -28.96
N SER A 354 23.34 17.30 -30.15
CA SER A 354 22.78 18.34 -31.04
C SER A 354 21.54 19.03 -30.46
N PHE A 355 20.81 18.41 -29.52
CA PHE A 355 19.62 18.97 -28.90
C PHE A 355 19.89 19.71 -27.57
N ALA A 356 21.16 19.84 -27.18
CA ALA A 356 21.53 20.33 -25.85
C ALA A 356 21.04 21.77 -25.56
N ARG A 357 20.94 22.63 -26.57
CA ARG A 357 20.48 24.03 -26.41
C ARG A 357 18.96 24.11 -26.24
N GLU A 358 18.24 23.29 -26.98
CA GLU A 358 16.78 23.20 -27.02
C GLU A 358 16.24 22.46 -25.80
N ARG A 359 17.03 21.55 -25.22
CA ARG A 359 16.69 20.73 -24.05
C ARG A 359 16.09 21.54 -22.90
N ARG A 360 16.63 22.72 -22.62
CA ARG A 360 16.16 23.62 -21.53
C ARG A 360 14.79 24.24 -21.81
N LYS A 361 14.41 24.35 -23.09
CA LYS A 361 13.14 24.92 -23.55
C LYS A 361 12.08 23.86 -23.84
N PHE A 362 12.45 22.57 -23.83
CA PHE A 362 11.53 21.49 -24.11
C PHE A 362 10.54 21.30 -22.95
N PRO A 363 9.22 21.32 -23.19
CA PRO A 363 8.24 21.19 -22.11
C PRO A 363 8.39 19.86 -21.38
N ARG A 364 8.53 19.92 -20.05
CA ARG A 364 8.59 18.71 -19.21
C ARG A 364 7.34 17.85 -19.31
N SER A 365 6.17 18.46 -19.57
CA SER A 365 4.90 17.75 -19.80
C SER A 365 4.86 16.92 -21.09
N LYS A 366 5.90 17.02 -21.92
CA LYS A 366 6.07 16.25 -23.15
C LYS A 366 7.21 15.22 -23.02
N LEU A 367 7.76 15.04 -21.82
CA LEU A 367 8.77 14.05 -21.53
C LEU A 367 8.11 12.83 -20.88
N PHE A 368 8.32 11.69 -21.52
CA PHE A 368 7.78 10.42 -21.10
C PHE A 368 8.89 9.43 -20.92
N GLN A 369 8.66 8.43 -20.09
CA GLN A 369 9.58 7.32 -19.98
C GLN A 369 8.83 6.01 -19.97
N GLN A 370 9.51 4.95 -20.39
CA GLN A 370 9.00 3.59 -20.37
C GLN A 370 9.63 2.80 -19.24
N GLY A 371 8.77 2.19 -18.44
CA GLY A 371 9.09 1.10 -17.54
C GLY A 371 8.69 -0.23 -18.17
N ILE A 372 9.51 -1.25 -17.98
CA ILE A 372 9.20 -2.63 -18.26
C ILE A 372 8.15 -3.07 -17.25
N SER A 373 6.97 -3.53 -17.70
CA SER A 373 5.94 -3.95 -16.75
C SER A 373 6.40 -5.21 -16.02
N LEU A 374 6.15 -5.28 -14.70
CA LEU A 374 6.57 -6.43 -13.92
C LEU A 374 5.87 -7.72 -14.37
N CYS A 375 4.62 -7.62 -14.82
CA CYS A 375 3.88 -8.74 -15.43
C CYS A 375 4.65 -9.34 -16.62
N SER A 376 5.24 -8.51 -17.48
CA SER A 376 6.02 -8.97 -18.62
C SER A 376 7.31 -9.67 -18.17
N ILE A 377 8.02 -9.10 -17.19
CA ILE A 377 9.23 -9.71 -16.62
C ILE A 377 8.90 -11.07 -16.01
N TYR A 378 7.85 -11.13 -15.20
CA TYR A 378 7.38 -12.35 -14.56
C TYR A 378 7.07 -13.44 -15.59
N ASN A 379 6.26 -13.13 -16.62
CA ASN A 379 5.86 -14.12 -17.62
C ASN A 379 7.05 -14.62 -18.45
N ASP A 380 7.99 -13.74 -18.80
CA ASP A 380 9.19 -14.09 -19.57
C ASP A 380 10.13 -14.98 -18.73
N ILE A 381 10.41 -14.63 -17.47
CA ILE A 381 11.23 -15.45 -16.57
C ILE A 381 10.51 -16.78 -16.28
N LYS A 382 9.21 -16.77 -16.00
CA LYS A 382 8.43 -17.99 -15.75
C LYS A 382 8.52 -18.97 -16.92
N THR A 383 8.47 -18.46 -18.15
CA THR A 383 8.50 -19.29 -19.36
C THR A 383 9.90 -19.83 -19.62
N ARG A 384 10.94 -19.02 -19.43
CA ARG A 384 12.31 -19.34 -19.85
C ARG A 384 13.21 -19.89 -18.75
N ASN A 385 12.90 -19.58 -17.49
CA ASN A 385 13.62 -20.06 -16.30
C ASN A 385 12.66 -20.15 -15.08
N PRO A 386 11.78 -21.17 -15.03
CA PRO A 386 10.79 -21.33 -13.97
C PRO A 386 11.37 -21.38 -12.55
N GLN A 387 12.52 -22.05 -12.37
CA GLN A 387 13.19 -22.16 -11.08
C GLN A 387 13.65 -20.80 -10.55
N LEU A 388 14.22 -19.95 -11.43
CA LEU A 388 14.57 -18.59 -11.05
C LEU A 388 13.32 -17.75 -10.74
N CYS A 389 12.23 -17.98 -11.49
CA CYS A 389 10.96 -17.32 -11.24
C CYS A 389 10.45 -17.60 -9.82
N GLU A 390 10.49 -18.86 -9.39
CA GLU A 390 10.16 -19.26 -8.02
C GLU A 390 11.09 -18.56 -7.00
N GLN A 391 12.41 -18.58 -7.21
CA GLN A 391 13.36 -17.93 -6.31
C GLN A 391 13.21 -16.40 -6.19
N ILE A 392 12.68 -15.73 -7.21
CA ILE A 392 12.49 -14.27 -7.23
C ILE A 392 11.10 -13.87 -6.72
N PHE A 393 10.07 -14.61 -7.13
CA PHE A 393 8.66 -14.25 -6.94
C PHE A 393 7.91 -15.19 -5.97
N GLU A 394 8.64 -16.00 -5.19
CA GLU A 394 8.08 -16.91 -4.20
C GLU A 394 7.08 -16.19 -3.26
N TYR A 395 5.95 -16.84 -2.99
CA TYR A 395 4.85 -16.46 -2.07
C TYR A 395 3.74 -15.47 -2.50
N GLU A 396 3.78 -14.77 -3.64
CA GLU A 396 2.67 -13.87 -4.06
C GLU A 396 2.01 -14.16 -5.43
N ILE A 397 2.04 -15.42 -5.87
CA ILE A 397 1.27 -15.90 -7.03
C ILE A 397 -0.25 -15.64 -6.85
N VAL A 398 -0.75 -15.50 -5.61
CA VAL A 398 -2.19 -15.29 -5.37
C VAL A 398 -2.67 -13.88 -5.78
N CYS A 399 -1.83 -12.85 -5.74
CA CYS A 399 -2.21 -11.49 -6.15
C CYS A 399 -2.05 -11.26 -7.66
N LEU A 400 -0.99 -11.79 -8.30
CA LEU A 400 -0.83 -11.68 -9.76
C LEU A 400 -1.97 -12.38 -10.53
N PHE A 401 -2.50 -13.50 -10.03
CA PHE A 401 -3.50 -14.30 -10.76
C PHE A 401 -4.96 -13.88 -10.52
N LYS A 402 -5.30 -13.21 -9.40
CA LYS A 402 -6.66 -12.73 -9.13
C LYS A 402 -7.15 -11.76 -10.21
N THR A 403 -6.25 -10.91 -10.73
CA THR A 403 -6.57 -9.92 -11.77
C THR A 403 -6.67 -10.55 -13.17
N LEU A 404 -5.91 -11.61 -13.43
CA LEU A 404 -5.91 -12.29 -14.74
C LEU A 404 -7.12 -13.23 -14.91
N LYS A 405 -7.56 -13.95 -13.87
CA LYS A 405 -8.73 -14.84 -13.94
C LYS A 405 -10.06 -14.10 -14.19
N MET A 406 -10.20 -12.86 -13.71
CA MET A 406 -11.42 -12.07 -13.95
C MET A 406 -11.60 -11.62 -15.41
N LYS A 407 -10.52 -11.49 -16.19
CA LYS A 407 -10.63 -11.10 -17.62
C LYS A 407 -11.09 -12.25 -18.53
N ILE A 408 -10.85 -13.51 -18.14
CA ILE A 408 -11.21 -14.68 -18.96
C ILE A 408 -12.71 -15.03 -18.82
N HIS A 409 -13.36 -14.67 -17.70
CA HIS A 409 -14.79 -14.93 -17.48
C HIS A 409 -15.74 -13.77 -17.84
N ALA A 410 -15.22 -12.61 -18.26
CA ALA A 410 -16.03 -11.42 -18.57
C ALA A 410 -16.28 -11.20 -20.08
N THR A 411 -15.87 -12.13 -20.94
CA THR A 411 -16.13 -12.07 -22.39
C THR A 411 -16.78 -13.37 -22.86
N GLU A 412 -18.08 -13.47 -22.67
CA GLU A 412 -18.91 -14.32 -23.52
C GLU A 412 -19.17 -13.54 -24.83
N PRO A 413 -18.89 -14.08 -26.02
CA PRO A 413 -19.45 -13.55 -27.24
C PRO A 413 -20.84 -14.16 -27.48
N ASP A 414 -21.83 -13.30 -27.71
CA ASP A 414 -23.07 -13.66 -28.39
C ASP A 414 -22.71 -14.33 -29.73
N VAL A 415 -23.18 -15.56 -29.89
CA VAL A 415 -23.04 -16.35 -31.11
C VAL A 415 -24.19 -15.97 -32.02
N ASP A 416 -23.91 -15.20 -33.09
CA ASP A 416 -24.62 -15.24 -34.38
C ASP A 416 -23.99 -14.20 -35.34
N ASP A 417 -22.93 -14.61 -36.08
CA ASP A 417 -22.76 -14.38 -37.54
C ASP A 417 -21.32 -14.76 -37.95
N ILE A 418 -21.15 -15.86 -38.68
CA ILE A 418 -19.88 -16.15 -39.38
C ILE A 418 -20.21 -16.52 -40.82
N SER A 419 -19.96 -15.58 -41.73
CA SER A 419 -19.65 -15.89 -43.12
C SER A 419 -18.49 -15.03 -43.61
N SER A 420 -17.49 -15.71 -44.20
CA SER A 420 -16.24 -15.21 -44.80
C SER A 420 -15.22 -14.64 -43.79
N GLY A 421 -13.95 -15.07 -43.70
CA GLY A 421 -13.13 -15.91 -44.55
C GLY A 421 -11.73 -15.30 -44.57
N PHE A 422 -10.85 -15.71 -43.64
CA PHE A 422 -9.37 -15.82 -43.73
C PHE A 422 -8.81 -15.96 -42.29
N ILE A 423 -8.27 -17.15 -41.96
CA ILE A 423 -7.70 -17.49 -40.64
C ILE A 423 -6.20 -17.80 -40.82
N PRO A 424 -5.27 -17.11 -40.13
CA PRO A 424 -3.92 -17.62 -39.88
C PRO A 424 -3.89 -18.55 -38.65
N ALA A 425 -3.06 -19.58 -38.75
CA ALA A 425 -3.03 -20.78 -37.93
C ALA A 425 -2.92 -20.61 -36.39
N ASN A 426 -3.86 -21.28 -35.72
CA ASN A 426 -3.73 -22.16 -34.54
C ASN A 426 -3.35 -21.58 -33.16
N ILE A 427 -4.36 -21.00 -32.49
CA ILE A 427 -4.62 -21.19 -31.05
C ILE A 427 -6.05 -21.75 -30.79
N GLU A 428 -6.94 -21.73 -31.78
CA GLU A 428 -8.34 -22.19 -31.64
C GLU A 428 -8.51 -23.71 -31.49
N THR A 429 -7.51 -24.54 -31.80
CA THR A 429 -7.66 -26.00 -31.79
C THR A 429 -7.50 -26.66 -30.41
N ILE A 430 -7.22 -25.88 -29.34
CA ILE A 430 -7.12 -26.43 -27.97
C ILE A 430 -8.50 -26.50 -27.28
N GLN A 431 -9.57 -26.01 -27.92
CA GLN A 431 -10.92 -26.22 -27.40
C GLN A 431 -11.50 -27.56 -27.89
N LYS A 432 -11.61 -28.48 -26.92
CA LYS A 432 -12.39 -29.74 -26.94
C LYS A 432 -11.77 -30.94 -27.68
N ILE A 433 -10.64 -31.45 -27.16
CA ILE A 433 -10.30 -32.86 -27.38
C ILE A 433 -10.89 -33.66 -26.21
N LEU A 434 -11.97 -34.39 -26.47
CA LEU A 434 -12.57 -35.31 -25.50
C LEU A 434 -11.84 -36.65 -25.55
N CYS A 435 -11.66 -37.28 -24.40
CA CYS A 435 -11.15 -38.65 -24.35
C CYS A 435 -12.07 -39.58 -25.15
N LYS A 436 -11.54 -40.39 -26.08
CA LYS A 436 -12.34 -41.35 -26.87
C LYS A 436 -13.09 -42.38 -26.02
N LEU A 437 -12.57 -42.71 -24.84
CA LEU A 437 -13.13 -43.72 -23.95
C LEU A 437 -14.21 -43.15 -23.00
N HIS A 438 -13.93 -42.01 -22.36
CA HIS A 438 -14.80 -41.46 -21.31
C HIS A 438 -15.63 -40.26 -21.77
N LYS A 439 -15.36 -39.70 -22.96
CA LYS A 439 -16.00 -38.47 -23.49
C LYS A 439 -15.94 -37.26 -22.54
N GLU A 440 -14.96 -37.24 -21.63
CA GLU A 440 -14.70 -36.11 -20.72
C GLU A 440 -13.53 -35.24 -21.19
N HIS A 441 -13.44 -34.03 -20.61
CA HIS A 441 -12.39 -33.05 -20.88
C HIS A 441 -11.03 -33.56 -20.40
N MET A 442 -10.02 -33.48 -21.28
CA MET A 442 -8.67 -33.96 -20.97
C MET A 442 -7.85 -32.97 -20.16
N SER A 443 -6.98 -33.47 -19.27
CA SER A 443 -6.30 -32.66 -18.26
C SER A 443 -4.78 -32.71 -18.31
N PHE A 444 -4.15 -33.73 -18.94
CA PHE A 444 -2.68 -33.89 -18.90
C PHE A 444 -2.10 -34.47 -20.19
N PHE A 445 -0.94 -33.95 -20.63
CA PHE A 445 -0.10 -34.54 -21.69
C PHE A 445 1.05 -35.31 -21.04
N CYS A 446 1.18 -36.61 -21.35
CA CYS A 446 2.28 -37.43 -20.86
C CYS A 446 3.41 -37.43 -21.88
N CYS A 447 4.51 -36.75 -21.57
CA CYS A 447 5.68 -36.67 -22.45
C CYS A 447 6.30 -38.05 -22.73
N SER A 448 6.31 -38.93 -21.73
CA SER A 448 6.86 -40.29 -21.87
C SER A 448 6.11 -41.19 -22.88
N HIS A 449 4.84 -40.87 -23.19
CA HIS A 449 4.01 -41.69 -24.08
C HIS A 449 3.39 -40.87 -25.23
N GLU A 450 3.86 -39.63 -25.43
CA GLU A 450 3.37 -38.67 -26.43
C GLU A 450 1.84 -38.66 -26.63
N SER A 451 1.10 -38.78 -25.52
CA SER A 451 -0.36 -38.91 -25.55
C SER A 451 -1.03 -38.04 -24.50
N ILE A 452 -2.20 -37.52 -24.86
CA ILE A 452 -3.06 -36.76 -23.97
C ILE A 452 -4.01 -37.73 -23.27
N ILE A 453 -4.12 -37.62 -21.94
CA ILE A 453 -4.89 -38.55 -21.12
C ILE A 453 -5.81 -37.80 -20.16
N CYS A 454 -7.03 -38.31 -19.94
CA CYS A 454 -7.92 -37.80 -18.90
C CYS A 454 -7.59 -38.42 -17.54
N VAL A 455 -8.06 -37.77 -16.46
CA VAL A 455 -7.86 -38.20 -15.06
C VAL A 455 -8.27 -39.67 -14.84
N GLU A 456 -9.33 -40.14 -15.48
CA GLU A 456 -9.80 -41.53 -15.33
C GLU A 456 -8.96 -42.54 -16.13
N CYS A 457 -8.39 -42.16 -17.28
CA CYS A 457 -7.52 -43.05 -18.08
C CYS A 457 -6.15 -43.32 -17.43
N VAL A 458 -5.79 -42.56 -16.40
CA VAL A 458 -4.57 -42.78 -15.62
C VAL A 458 -4.55 -44.17 -14.97
N CYS A 459 -5.71 -44.80 -14.75
CA CYS A 459 -5.84 -45.93 -13.83
C CYS A 459 -5.53 -47.34 -14.36
N SER A 460 -5.19 -47.56 -15.64
CA SER A 460 -4.92 -48.93 -16.14
C SER A 460 -3.56 -49.12 -16.84
N ASN A 461 -3.13 -48.18 -17.68
CA ASN A 461 -1.86 -48.31 -18.43
C ASN A 461 -0.74 -47.37 -17.96
N HIS A 462 -1.03 -46.36 -17.14
CA HIS A 462 -0.08 -45.29 -16.78
C HIS A 462 0.25 -45.19 -15.28
N ILE A 463 -0.29 -46.09 -14.44
CA ILE A 463 -0.11 -46.05 -12.98
C ILE A 463 1.35 -46.19 -12.52
N LYS A 464 2.21 -46.75 -13.40
CA LYS A 464 3.65 -46.92 -13.18
C LYS A 464 4.51 -45.87 -13.89
N CYS A 465 3.91 -44.92 -14.61
CA CYS A 465 4.64 -43.86 -15.31
C CYS A 465 5.26 -42.87 -14.30
N PRO A 466 6.58 -42.63 -14.32
CA PRO A 466 7.26 -41.74 -13.38
C PRO A 466 6.72 -40.30 -13.39
N ASP A 467 6.39 -39.77 -14.58
CA ASP A 467 5.87 -38.41 -14.74
C ASP A 467 4.50 -38.26 -14.08
N ILE A 468 3.61 -39.24 -14.26
CA ILE A 468 2.29 -39.25 -13.65
C ILE A 468 2.38 -39.48 -12.14
N LEU A 469 3.28 -40.32 -11.66
CA LEU A 469 3.51 -40.47 -10.22
C LEU A 469 4.00 -39.17 -9.59
N THR A 470 4.82 -38.40 -10.30
CA THR A 470 5.33 -37.10 -9.85
C THR A 470 4.24 -36.04 -9.85
N VAL A 471 3.43 -35.94 -10.91
CA VAL A 471 2.28 -35.03 -10.98
C VAL A 471 1.20 -35.40 -9.96
N THR A 472 0.94 -36.69 -9.77
CA THR A 472 -0.06 -37.19 -8.79
C THR A 472 0.41 -36.94 -7.35
N ARG A 473 1.72 -37.10 -7.07
CA ARG A 473 2.30 -36.70 -5.78
C ARG A 473 2.22 -35.19 -5.59
N ALA A 474 2.63 -34.39 -6.58
CA ALA A 474 2.56 -32.93 -6.53
C ALA A 474 1.12 -32.42 -6.35
N ALA A 475 0.15 -33.00 -7.05
CA ALA A 475 -1.27 -32.72 -6.88
C ALA A 475 -1.78 -33.14 -5.50
N LYS A 476 -1.32 -34.27 -4.95
CA LYS A 476 -1.66 -34.72 -3.59
C LYS A 476 -1.07 -33.81 -2.50
N TYR A 477 0.16 -33.33 -2.67
CA TYR A 477 0.79 -32.35 -1.79
C TYR A 477 0.14 -30.96 -1.91
N GLY A 478 -0.16 -30.52 -3.14
CA GLY A 478 -0.88 -29.28 -3.40
C GLY A 478 -2.30 -29.29 -2.85
N LEU A 479 -3.02 -30.41 -2.96
CA LEU A 479 -4.36 -30.57 -2.40
C LEU A 479 -4.31 -30.56 -0.86
N SER A 480 -3.32 -31.22 -0.25
CA SER A 480 -3.12 -31.16 1.21
C SER A 480 -2.88 -29.73 1.68
N SER A 481 -1.97 -28.99 1.02
CA SER A 481 -1.70 -27.60 1.36
C SER A 481 -2.93 -26.68 1.15
N LEU A 482 -3.75 -26.96 0.13
CA LEU A 482 -4.98 -26.21 -0.12
C LEU A 482 -6.03 -26.51 0.95
N ILE A 483 -6.17 -27.76 1.37
CA ILE A 483 -7.02 -28.18 2.49
C ILE A 483 -6.59 -27.44 3.76
N ASP A 484 -5.30 -27.51 4.12
CA ASP A 484 -4.76 -26.89 5.32
C ASP A 484 -5.01 -25.36 5.32
N SER A 485 -4.78 -24.69 4.19
CA SER A 485 -5.06 -23.26 4.02
C SER A 485 -6.55 -22.95 4.15
N THR A 486 -7.43 -23.80 3.62
CA THR A 486 -8.88 -23.60 3.67
C THR A 486 -9.42 -23.82 5.08
N GLU A 487 -8.93 -24.84 5.78
CA GLU A 487 -9.24 -25.08 7.20
C GLU A 487 -8.76 -23.92 8.09
N GLN A 488 -7.56 -23.38 7.85
CA GLN A 488 -7.07 -22.20 8.58
C GLN A 488 -7.98 -20.98 8.38
N LYS A 489 -8.45 -20.73 7.15
CA LYS A 489 -9.40 -19.64 6.85
C LYS A 489 -10.74 -19.86 7.54
N LEU A 490 -11.27 -21.07 7.49
CA LEU A 490 -12.52 -21.45 8.16
C LEU A 490 -12.42 -21.24 9.68
N ASN A 491 -11.31 -21.64 10.29
CA ASN A 491 -11.02 -21.40 11.71
C ASN A 491 -10.93 -19.90 12.03
N GLY A 492 -10.37 -19.09 11.14
CA GLY A 492 -10.35 -17.63 11.26
C GLY A 492 -11.75 -17.02 11.25
N LEU A 493 -12.62 -17.45 10.32
CA LEU A 493 -14.01 -16.99 10.26
C LEU A 493 -14.82 -17.42 11.49
N ASN A 494 -14.62 -18.62 12.00
CA ASN A 494 -15.30 -19.09 13.22
C ASN A 494 -14.92 -18.23 14.44
N LYS A 495 -13.64 -17.85 14.58
CA LYS A 495 -13.19 -16.90 15.61
C LYS A 495 -13.84 -15.53 15.45
N ASN A 496 -14.01 -15.04 14.23
CA ASN A 496 -14.69 -13.77 13.97
C ASN A 496 -16.17 -13.83 14.36
N VAL A 497 -16.87 -14.94 14.07
CA VAL A 497 -18.25 -15.17 14.53
C VAL A 497 -18.32 -15.10 16.06
N ASP A 498 -17.45 -15.84 16.75
CA ASP A 498 -17.44 -15.85 18.23
C ASP A 498 -17.14 -14.46 18.80
N PHE A 499 -16.22 -13.70 18.19
CA PHE A 499 -15.95 -12.30 18.54
C PHE A 499 -17.19 -11.41 18.38
N LEU A 500 -17.90 -11.50 17.24
CA LEU A 500 -19.11 -10.73 16.98
C LEU A 500 -20.25 -11.11 17.94
N MET A 501 -20.38 -12.39 18.30
CA MET A 501 -21.32 -12.84 19.33
C MET A 501 -21.00 -12.20 20.69
N GLN A 502 -19.72 -12.13 21.09
CA GLN A 502 -19.33 -11.47 22.34
C GLN A 502 -19.56 -9.95 22.31
N LYS A 503 -19.26 -9.30 21.18
CA LYS A 503 -19.53 -7.87 20.95
C LYS A 503 -21.03 -7.59 21.07
N GLN A 504 -21.85 -8.43 20.46
CA GLN A 504 -23.30 -8.37 20.52
C GLN A 504 -23.84 -8.54 21.96
N ILE A 505 -23.36 -9.53 22.73
CA ILE A 505 -23.71 -9.70 24.15
C ILE A 505 -23.33 -8.45 24.96
N THR A 506 -22.18 -7.85 24.67
CA THR A 506 -21.70 -6.63 25.34
C THR A 506 -22.62 -5.44 25.04
N ILE A 507 -23.06 -5.29 23.79
CA ILE A 507 -24.02 -4.26 23.40
C ILE A 507 -25.36 -4.45 24.13
N LEU A 508 -25.90 -5.68 24.21
CA LEU A 508 -27.12 -5.95 24.97
C LEU A 508 -26.99 -5.55 26.44
N LYS A 509 -25.89 -5.93 27.09
CA LYS A 509 -25.62 -5.53 28.49
C LYS A 509 -25.55 -4.01 28.65
N LYS A 510 -24.95 -3.30 27.69
CA LYS A 510 -24.90 -1.84 27.69
C LYS A 510 -26.29 -1.22 27.51
N ILE A 511 -27.12 -1.74 26.60
CA ILE A 511 -28.50 -1.28 26.41
C ILE A 511 -29.30 -1.43 27.70
N ASP A 512 -29.25 -2.61 28.34
CA ASP A 512 -30.00 -2.86 29.57
C ASP A 512 -29.51 -2.01 30.74
N LYS A 513 -28.18 -1.94 30.95
CA LYS A 513 -27.59 -1.10 32.00
C LYS A 513 -28.02 0.35 31.81
N GLN A 514 -27.93 0.86 30.58
CA GLN A 514 -28.27 2.24 30.29
C GLN A 514 -29.76 2.50 30.49
N TRP A 515 -30.62 1.60 30.02
CA TRP A 515 -32.06 1.68 30.25
C TRP A 515 -32.39 1.77 31.74
N CYS A 516 -31.80 0.90 32.56
CA CYS A 516 -31.99 0.91 34.01
C CYS A 516 -31.53 2.22 34.64
N CYS A 517 -30.39 2.77 34.21
CA CYS A 517 -29.90 4.07 34.68
C CYS A 517 -30.84 5.23 34.30
N THR A 518 -31.28 5.28 33.04
CA THR A 518 -32.19 6.33 32.54
C THR A 518 -33.55 6.25 33.23
N MET A 519 -34.16 5.06 33.33
CA MET A 519 -35.46 4.88 34.00
C MET A 519 -35.39 5.17 35.49
N ARG A 520 -34.29 4.80 36.17
CA ARG A 520 -34.10 5.15 37.58
C ARG A 520 -34.05 6.66 37.76
N GLY A 521 -33.29 7.38 36.93
CA GLY A 521 -33.24 8.84 36.97
C GLY A 521 -34.61 9.49 36.72
N ILE A 522 -35.39 8.96 35.77
CA ILE A 522 -36.78 9.43 35.55
C ILE A 522 -37.64 9.19 36.79
N VAL A 523 -37.60 7.99 37.39
CA VAL A 523 -38.40 7.64 38.57
C VAL A 523 -37.99 8.45 39.81
N GLU A 524 -36.70 8.71 40.01
CA GLU A 524 -36.18 9.49 41.14
C GLU A 524 -36.57 10.98 41.03
N ASN A 525 -36.74 11.51 39.81
CA ASN A 525 -37.11 12.91 39.56
C ASN A 525 -38.65 13.17 39.51
N ARG A 526 -39.50 12.17 39.74
CA ARG A 526 -40.98 12.24 39.62
C ARG A 526 -41.71 13.16 40.61
N THR A 527 -41.02 14.04 41.33
CA THR A 527 -41.63 14.83 42.41
C THR A 527 -42.37 16.10 41.98
N SER A 528 -42.51 16.46 40.69
CA SER A 528 -43.30 17.68 40.39
C SER A 528 -44.05 17.84 39.05
N HIS A 529 -43.77 17.18 37.93
CA HIS A 529 -44.45 17.49 36.64
C HIS A 529 -44.89 16.22 35.86
N PHE A 530 -46.20 15.98 35.79
CA PHE A 530 -46.76 14.66 35.44
C PHE A 530 -47.03 14.42 33.92
N ASP A 531 -47.07 15.44 33.06
CA ASP A 531 -47.60 15.28 31.69
C ASP A 531 -46.54 15.14 30.58
N ILE A 532 -45.32 15.67 30.74
CA ILE A 532 -44.25 15.62 29.70
C ILE A 532 -43.53 14.25 29.69
N GLU A 533 -43.65 13.47 30.76
CA GLU A 533 -42.89 12.23 30.95
C GLU A 533 -43.44 11.03 30.17
N THR A 534 -44.74 10.99 29.88
CA THR A 534 -45.39 9.83 29.24
C THR A 534 -44.97 9.66 27.77
N GLU A 535 -44.80 10.76 27.03
CA GLU A 535 -44.39 10.73 25.63
C GLU A 535 -42.88 10.41 25.48
N THR A 536 -42.05 10.96 26.38
CA THR A 536 -40.61 10.64 26.43
C THR A 536 -40.37 9.18 26.81
N GLU A 537 -41.10 8.66 27.80
CA GLU A 537 -41.01 7.25 28.20
C GLU A 537 -41.43 6.31 27.06
N LYS A 538 -42.47 6.68 26.30
CA LYS A 538 -42.95 5.93 25.15
C LYS A 538 -41.93 5.91 24.00
N ASP A 539 -41.32 7.05 23.67
CA ASP A 539 -40.27 7.14 22.65
C ASP A 539 -39.04 6.32 23.04
N LEU A 540 -38.59 6.44 24.29
CA LEU A 540 -37.46 5.67 24.82
C LEU A 540 -37.76 4.16 24.79
N LYS A 541 -38.97 3.73 25.18
CA LYS A 541 -39.40 2.32 25.09
C LYS A 541 -39.41 1.84 23.64
N GLY A 542 -39.86 2.68 22.71
CA GLY A 542 -39.87 2.41 21.27
C GLY A 542 -38.46 2.19 20.72
N LYS A 543 -37.53 3.11 21.00
CA LYS A 543 -36.14 3.01 20.54
C LYS A 543 -35.38 1.85 21.18
N ARG A 544 -35.62 1.55 22.48
CA ARG A 544 -35.08 0.34 23.14
C ARG A 544 -35.59 -0.92 22.44
N SER A 545 -36.89 -1.03 22.21
CA SER A 545 -37.49 -2.17 21.51
C SER A 545 -36.90 -2.35 20.12
N HIS A 546 -36.71 -1.25 19.37
CA HIS A 546 -36.07 -1.25 18.06
C HIS A 546 -34.63 -1.79 18.11
N CYS A 547 -33.78 -1.26 19.00
CA CYS A 547 -32.40 -1.73 19.18
C CYS A 547 -32.35 -3.22 19.58
N PHE A 548 -33.22 -3.64 20.50
CA PHE A 548 -33.31 -5.04 20.94
C PHE A 548 -33.69 -5.98 19.79
N ASN A 549 -34.68 -5.61 18.98
CA ASN A 549 -35.10 -6.40 17.83
C ASN A 549 -33.98 -6.50 16.77
N HIS A 550 -33.26 -5.40 16.52
CA HIS A 550 -32.10 -5.41 15.62
C HIS A 550 -31.00 -6.34 16.11
N VAL A 551 -30.65 -6.29 17.40
CA VAL A 551 -29.64 -7.17 17.97
C VAL A 551 -30.10 -8.64 17.95
N LYS A 552 -31.39 -8.91 18.19
CA LYS A 552 -31.96 -10.26 18.10
C LYS A 552 -31.89 -10.82 16.67
N ASN A 553 -32.16 -9.98 15.66
CA ASN A 553 -32.00 -10.36 14.26
C ASN A 553 -30.54 -10.70 13.92
N ILE A 554 -29.60 -9.87 14.36
CA ILE A 554 -28.15 -10.14 14.20
C ILE A 554 -27.74 -11.45 14.88
N THR A 555 -28.33 -11.76 16.05
CA THR A 555 -28.07 -13.04 16.75
C THR A 555 -28.47 -14.23 15.87
N ARG A 556 -29.64 -14.15 15.24
CA ARG A 556 -30.13 -15.20 14.34
C ARG A 556 -29.21 -15.36 13.13
N GLU A 557 -28.82 -14.26 12.51
CA GLU A 557 -27.91 -14.26 11.36
C GLU A 557 -26.53 -14.84 11.71
N LEU A 558 -25.94 -14.46 12.85
CA LEU A 558 -24.68 -15.04 13.32
C LEU A 558 -24.78 -16.55 13.56
N ASN A 559 -25.92 -17.03 14.08
CA ASN A 559 -26.15 -18.47 14.24
C ASN A 559 -26.30 -19.18 12.89
N GLU A 560 -26.97 -18.57 11.91
CA GLU A 560 -27.07 -19.10 10.54
C GLU A 560 -25.69 -19.18 9.87
N ILE A 561 -24.85 -18.15 10.02
CA ILE A 561 -23.47 -18.16 9.53
C ILE A 561 -22.64 -19.25 10.21
N LYS A 562 -22.79 -19.41 11.53
CA LYS A 562 -22.12 -20.48 12.27
C LYS A 562 -22.48 -21.86 11.73
N GLN A 563 -23.76 -22.10 11.46
CA GLN A 563 -24.23 -23.33 10.82
C GLN A 563 -23.66 -23.53 9.41
N LYS A 564 -23.55 -22.46 8.59
CA LYS A 564 -22.90 -22.52 7.26
C LYS A 564 -21.41 -22.89 7.37
N ILE A 565 -20.70 -22.32 8.35
CA ILE A 565 -19.29 -22.63 8.64
C ILE A 565 -19.15 -24.09 9.06
N ASP A 566 -19.98 -24.56 9.99
CA ASP A 566 -19.94 -25.94 10.48
C ASP A 566 -20.26 -26.94 9.36
N PHE A 567 -21.26 -26.65 8.53
CA PHE A 567 -21.58 -27.45 7.35
C PHE A 567 -20.42 -27.51 6.36
N THR A 568 -19.79 -26.36 6.07
CA THR A 568 -18.63 -26.29 5.16
C THR A 568 -17.44 -27.05 5.73
N SER A 569 -17.22 -26.97 7.05
CA SER A 569 -16.20 -27.76 7.77
C SER A 569 -16.43 -29.26 7.59
N GLN A 570 -17.66 -29.70 7.83
CA GLN A 570 -18.04 -31.09 7.74
C GLN A 570 -17.96 -31.60 6.28
N ASP A 571 -18.32 -30.77 5.30
CA ASP A 571 -18.22 -31.14 3.88
C ASP A 571 -16.75 -31.28 3.43
N LEU A 572 -15.86 -30.41 3.91
CA LEU A 572 -14.40 -30.49 3.69
C LEU A 572 -13.80 -31.77 4.31
N GLN A 573 -14.24 -32.14 5.51
CA GLN A 573 -13.76 -33.36 6.18
C GLN A 573 -14.23 -34.64 5.49
N ASN A 574 -15.44 -34.64 4.91
CA ASN A 574 -16.06 -35.83 4.36
C ASN A 574 -15.65 -36.15 2.91
N LYS A 575 -15.03 -35.21 2.17
CA LYS A 575 -14.86 -35.36 0.71
C LYS A 575 -13.46 -34.97 0.22
N LYS A 576 -12.88 -35.84 -0.62
CA LYS A 576 -11.52 -35.68 -1.22
C LYS A 576 -11.54 -35.14 -2.67
N SER A 577 -12.59 -34.46 -3.11
CA SER A 577 -12.73 -34.02 -4.52
C SER A 577 -12.45 -32.53 -4.69
N ILE A 578 -11.63 -32.18 -5.69
CA ILE A 578 -11.20 -30.82 -6.02
C ILE A 578 -12.38 -29.86 -6.27
N GLU A 579 -13.41 -30.28 -7.00
CA GLU A 579 -14.57 -29.44 -7.34
C GLU A 579 -15.31 -28.88 -6.11
N LYS A 580 -15.27 -29.61 -4.99
CA LYS A 580 -15.95 -29.20 -3.75
C LYS A 580 -15.08 -28.27 -2.90
N HIS A 581 -13.77 -28.26 -3.10
CA HIS A 581 -12.89 -27.25 -2.51
C HIS A 581 -13.15 -25.87 -3.13
N ASP A 582 -13.37 -25.81 -4.45
CA ASP A 582 -13.70 -24.55 -5.12
C ASP A 582 -15.06 -24.01 -4.63
N GLN A 583 -16.06 -24.87 -4.45
CA GLN A 583 -17.35 -24.49 -3.87
C GLN A 583 -17.22 -24.00 -2.42
N ALA A 584 -16.45 -24.72 -1.59
CA ALA A 584 -16.16 -24.30 -0.22
C ALA A 584 -15.47 -22.94 -0.17
N PHE A 585 -14.57 -22.66 -1.13
CA PHE A 585 -13.89 -21.36 -1.21
C PHE A 585 -14.84 -20.22 -1.55
N CYS A 586 -15.79 -20.42 -2.47
CA CYS A 586 -16.84 -19.44 -2.77
C CYS A 586 -17.71 -19.17 -1.53
N HIS A 587 -18.17 -20.23 -0.85
CA HIS A 587 -18.96 -20.08 0.38
C HIS A 587 -18.21 -19.31 1.49
N LEU A 588 -16.90 -19.54 1.64
CA LEU A 588 -16.07 -18.81 2.60
C LEU A 588 -16.00 -17.31 2.29
N HIS A 589 -16.00 -16.93 1.01
CA HIS A 589 -15.99 -15.54 0.60
C HIS A 589 -17.32 -14.84 0.94
N ASP A 590 -18.44 -15.49 0.62
CA ASP A 590 -19.77 -14.96 0.91
C ASP A 590 -19.98 -14.79 2.43
N ILE A 591 -19.57 -15.79 3.22
CA ILE A 591 -19.59 -15.71 4.69
C ILE A 591 -18.78 -14.51 5.20
N LYS A 592 -17.61 -14.24 4.61
CA LYS A 592 -16.79 -13.09 5.00
C LYS A 592 -17.53 -11.77 4.80
N LEU A 593 -18.16 -11.60 3.63
CA LEU A 593 -18.92 -10.38 3.31
C LEU A 593 -20.14 -10.22 4.23
N GLU A 594 -20.85 -11.31 4.54
CA GLU A 594 -21.95 -11.30 5.51
C GLU A 594 -21.46 -10.84 6.90
N LEU A 595 -20.29 -11.30 7.36
CA LEU A 595 -19.71 -10.91 8.65
C LEU A 595 -19.30 -9.42 8.70
N GLU A 596 -18.68 -8.90 7.63
CA GLU A 596 -18.32 -7.48 7.52
C GLU A 596 -19.58 -6.58 7.58
N SER A 597 -20.67 -7.01 6.95
CA SER A 597 -21.98 -6.33 7.03
C SER A 597 -22.58 -6.33 8.44
N ILE A 598 -22.53 -7.49 9.13
CA ILE A 598 -23.02 -7.62 10.51
C ILE A 598 -22.20 -6.73 11.47
N GLU A 599 -20.88 -6.69 11.31
CA GLU A 599 -20.03 -5.84 12.14
C GLU A 599 -20.39 -4.36 12.00
N THR A 600 -20.61 -3.90 10.77
CA THR A 600 -21.04 -2.53 10.47
C THR A 600 -22.35 -2.19 11.16
N ARG A 601 -23.33 -3.12 11.14
CA ARG A 601 -24.62 -2.94 11.81
C ARG A 601 -24.51 -2.95 13.34
N LEU A 602 -23.66 -3.80 13.91
CA LEU A 602 -23.38 -3.81 15.36
C LEU A 602 -22.74 -2.49 15.82
N ASN A 603 -21.80 -1.95 15.03
CA ASN A 603 -21.21 -0.63 15.30
C ASN A 603 -22.26 0.47 15.28
N HIS A 604 -23.14 0.47 14.28
CA HIS A 604 -24.24 1.44 14.20
C HIS A 604 -25.17 1.37 15.42
N ILE A 605 -25.56 0.17 15.86
CA ILE A 605 -26.38 0.00 17.07
C ILE A 605 -25.62 0.51 18.29
N GLN A 606 -24.33 0.19 18.44
CA GLN A 606 -23.51 0.69 19.53
C GLN A 606 -23.51 2.23 19.57
N CYS A 607 -23.39 2.90 18.43
CA CYS A 607 -23.49 4.36 18.33
C CYS A 607 -24.87 4.88 18.78
N GLN A 608 -25.97 4.23 18.37
CA GLN A 608 -27.31 4.59 18.83
C GLN A 608 -27.45 4.44 20.35
N VAL A 609 -26.85 3.40 20.94
CA VAL A 609 -26.82 3.18 22.39
C VAL A 609 -26.12 4.34 23.10
N PHE A 610 -25.03 4.86 22.55
CA PHE A 610 -24.33 6.03 23.08
C PHE A 610 -25.16 7.32 23.00
N GLN A 611 -25.98 7.51 21.96
CA GLN A 611 -26.88 8.67 21.87
C GLN A 611 -27.88 8.72 23.04
N PHE A 612 -28.32 7.58 23.57
CA PHE A 612 -29.16 7.54 24.78
C PHE A 612 -28.42 8.05 26.02
N ASN A 613 -27.12 7.81 26.15
CA ASN A 613 -26.31 8.33 27.27
C ASN A 613 -26.31 9.86 27.24
N TRP A 614 -26.09 10.41 26.06
CA TRP A 614 -25.95 11.85 25.89
C TRP A 614 -27.24 12.59 26.22
N ILE A 615 -28.40 12.07 25.77
CA ILE A 615 -29.71 12.64 26.10
C ILE A 615 -30.00 12.56 27.61
N SER A 616 -29.58 11.47 28.27
CA SER A 616 -29.72 11.30 29.72
C SER A 616 -28.87 12.29 30.52
N GLU A 617 -27.60 12.49 30.14
CA GLU A 617 -26.70 13.42 30.83
C GLU A 617 -27.05 14.88 30.58
N PHE A 618 -27.46 15.21 29.36
CA PHE A 618 -27.86 16.57 29.00
C PHE A 618 -29.09 17.03 29.80
N LYS A 619 -30.05 16.12 30.08
CA LYS A 619 -31.21 16.44 30.92
C LYS A 619 -30.84 16.63 32.40
N LYS A 620 -29.95 15.80 32.97
CA LYS A 620 -29.44 15.99 34.33
C LYS A 620 -28.75 17.34 34.53
N ASN A 621 -27.99 17.80 33.53
CA ASN A 621 -27.28 19.08 33.61
C ASN A 621 -28.18 20.30 33.38
N ARG A 622 -29.38 20.11 32.80
CA ARG A 622 -30.35 21.19 32.60
C ARG A 622 -31.15 21.54 33.85
N GLU A 623 -31.20 20.66 34.86
CA GLU A 623 -31.76 20.96 36.19
C GLU A 623 -30.73 21.63 37.12
N TYR A 624 -29.44 21.59 36.75
CA TYR A 624 -28.35 22.20 37.51
C TYR A 624 -28.05 23.65 37.11
N VAL A 625 -28.65 24.11 36.00
CA VAL A 625 -28.63 25.49 35.48
C VAL A 625 -30.01 26.07 35.67
#